data_AF-A0A2M8BZJ2-F1
#
_entry.id   AF-A0A2M8BZJ2-F1
#
_cell.length_a   1.000
_cell.length_b   1.000
_cell.length_c   1.000
_cell.angle_alpha   90.00
_cell.angle_beta   90.00
_cell.angle_gamma   90.00
#
_symmetry.space_group_name_H-M   'P 1'
#
loop_
_entity.id
_entity.type
_entity.pdbx_description
1 polymer ?
#
loop_
_entity_poly.entity_id
_entity_poly.type
_entity_poly.pdbx_seq_one_letter_code
_entity_poly.pdbx_strand_id
1 'polypeptide(L)'
;MYNRLIPYQIEIHDSSGNLLAVFKDIIEPEFDEALNMAKLLSFSVPADDDKLSYITAANEIWVRDIRTNDIMVKTRLVRREDIRK
;
A
#
# COMPACT_ATOMS: atom_id res chain seq x y z
N MET A 1 -6.34 -19.65 -14.06
CA MET A 1 -6.29 -19.31 -12.62
C MET A 1 -6.94 -17.95 -12.46
N TYR A 2 -8.05 -17.85 -11.73
CA TYR A 2 -8.71 -16.56 -11.51
C TYR A 2 -7.84 -15.73 -10.57
N ASN A 3 -7.29 -14.64 -11.09
CA ASN A 3 -6.61 -13.62 -10.31
C ASN A 3 -7.69 -13.00 -9.42
N ARG A 4 -7.80 -13.47 -8.17
CA ARG A 4 -8.78 -12.97 -7.21
C ARG A 4 -8.29 -11.59 -6.83
N LEU A 5 -8.80 -10.55 -7.51
CA LEU A 5 -8.61 -9.15 -7.14
C LEU A 5 -8.87 -9.05 -5.64
N ILE A 6 -7.79 -8.95 -4.87
CA ILE A 6 -7.93 -8.91 -3.43
C ILE A 6 -8.40 -7.49 -3.12
N PRO A 7 -9.52 -7.31 -2.40
CA PRO A 7 -10.21 -6.04 -2.33
C PRO A 7 -9.57 -5.18 -1.23
N TYR A 8 -8.27 -4.90 -1.40
CA TYR A 8 -7.48 -4.07 -0.50
C TYR A 8 -7.34 -2.68 -1.09
N GLN A 9 -7.48 -1.68 -0.23
CA GLN A 9 -7.26 -0.28 -0.52
C GLN A 9 -6.02 0.18 0.25
N ILE A 10 -5.11 0.89 -0.43
CA ILE A 10 -3.97 1.53 0.23
C ILE A 10 -4.33 2.98 0.47
N GLU A 11 -4.24 3.37 1.73
CA GLU A 11 -4.46 4.72 2.21
C GLU A 11 -3.13 5.30 2.67
N ILE A 12 -2.85 6.54 2.29
CA ILE A 12 -1.70 7.29 2.78
C ILE A 12 -2.18 8.30 3.80
N HIS A 13 -1.61 8.26 4.99
CA HIS A 13 -1.94 9.19 6.07
C HIS A 13 -0.73 10.03 6.46
N ASP A 14 -0.95 11.26 6.91
CA ASP A 14 0.12 12.03 7.56
C ASP A 14 0.43 11.49 8.97
N SER A 15 1.47 12.04 9.60
CA SER A 15 1.86 11.68 10.96
C SER A 15 0.81 11.97 12.04
N SER A 16 -0.22 12.77 11.72
CA SER A 16 -1.37 13.06 12.60
C SER A 16 -2.55 12.13 12.33
N GLY A 17 -2.45 11.21 11.36
CA GLY A 17 -3.49 10.28 10.97
C GLY A 17 -4.50 10.83 9.97
N ASN A 18 -4.29 12.02 9.39
CA ASN A 18 -5.19 12.56 8.36
C ASN A 18 -4.97 11.85 7.03
N LEU A 19 -6.05 11.50 6.35
CA LEU A 19 -6.01 10.87 5.03
C LEU A 19 -5.51 11.85 3.97
N LEU A 20 -4.41 11.51 3.29
CA LEU A 20 -3.79 12.28 2.21
C LEU A 20 -4.17 11.74 0.83
N ALA A 21 -4.13 10.41 0.67
CA ALA A 21 -4.37 9.78 -0.63
C ALA A 21 -4.93 8.37 -0.49
N VAL A 22 -5.61 7.91 -1.54
CA VAL A 22 -6.15 6.57 -1.66
C VAL A 22 -5.75 5.99 -3.01
N PHE A 23 -5.12 4.81 -3.00
CA PHE A 23 -4.84 4.00 -4.17
C PHE A 23 -5.89 2.88 -4.25
N LYS A 24 -6.74 2.94 -5.28
CA LYS A 24 -7.80 1.96 -5.54
C LYS A 24 -7.39 0.91 -6.57
N ASP A 25 -6.46 1.26 -7.46
CA ASP A 25 -6.01 0.42 -8.56
C ASP A 25 -4.60 -0.09 -8.32
N ILE A 26 -4.44 -0.88 -7.25
CA ILE A 26 -3.16 -1.45 -6.87
C ILE A 26 -2.86 -2.61 -7.81
N ILE A 27 -1.72 -2.54 -8.50
CA ILE A 27 -1.27 -3.61 -9.41
C ILE A 27 -0.39 -4.57 -8.60
N GLU A 28 -0.71 -5.87 -8.70
CA GLU A 28 0.08 -6.98 -8.11
C GLU A 28 0.38 -6.81 -6.61
N PRO A 29 -0.64 -6.67 -5.74
CA PRO A 29 -0.40 -6.62 -4.29
C PRO A 29 0.09 -7.99 -3.81
N GLU A 30 1.32 -8.04 -3.32
CA GLU A 30 1.89 -9.20 -2.64
C GLU A 30 1.96 -8.93 -1.14
N PHE A 31 1.41 -9.87 -0.37
CA PHE A 31 1.48 -9.86 1.08
C PHE A 31 2.22 -11.10 1.55
N ASP A 32 3.43 -10.90 2.08
CA ASP A 32 4.21 -12.00 2.65
C ASP A 32 4.18 -11.91 4.18
N GLU A 33 3.69 -12.98 4.80
CA GLU A 33 3.62 -13.17 6.24
C GLU A 33 4.30 -14.50 6.60
N ALA A 34 5.62 -14.46 6.78
CA ALA A 34 6.37 -15.59 7.32
C ALA A 34 6.49 -15.49 8.86
N LEU A 35 6.39 -16.64 9.53
CA LEU A 35 6.61 -16.77 10.97
C LEU A 35 8.00 -16.22 11.35
N ASN A 36 8.04 -15.22 12.23
CA ASN A 36 9.24 -14.47 12.65
C ASN A 36 9.86 -13.53 11.60
N MET A 37 9.13 -13.12 10.57
CA MET A 37 9.58 -12.08 9.62
C MET A 37 8.68 -10.85 9.66
N ALA A 38 9.22 -9.70 9.23
CA ALA A 38 8.43 -8.50 9.06
C ALA A 38 7.39 -8.72 7.94
N LYS A 39 6.14 -8.33 8.19
CA LYS A 39 5.08 -8.36 7.17
C LYS A 39 5.50 -7.47 6.01
N LEU A 40 5.62 -8.04 4.82
CA LEU A 40 6.01 -7.30 3.62
C LEU A 40 4.76 -7.02 2.79
N LEU A 41 4.54 -5.74 2.49
CA LEU A 41 3.57 -5.30 1.50
C LEU A 41 4.34 -4.77 0.29
N SER A 42 4.19 -5.44 -0.84
CA SER A 42 4.71 -4.99 -2.13
C SER A 42 3.55 -4.68 -3.06
N PHE A 43 3.66 -3.56 -3.78
CA PHE A 43 2.65 -3.20 -4.77
C PHE A 43 3.23 -2.28 -5.84
N SER A 44 2.61 -2.34 -7.02
CA SER A 44 2.92 -1.46 -8.15
C SER A 44 1.83 -0.41 -8.33
N VAL A 45 2.24 0.77 -8.76
CA VAL A 45 1.39 1.93 -9.02
C VAL A 45 1.83 2.58 -10.32
N PRO A 46 0.90 3.10 -11.15
CA PRO A 46 1.26 3.79 -12.40
C PRO A 46 2.23 4.94 -12.14
N ALA A 47 3.26 5.07 -12.99
CA ALA A 47 4.31 6.07 -12.82
C ALA A 47 3.82 7.52 -12.94
N ASP A 48 2.67 7.72 -13.60
CA ASP A 48 1.99 9.00 -13.80
C ASP A 48 0.94 9.30 -12.73
N ASP A 49 0.75 8.43 -11.73
CA ASP A 49 -0.16 8.71 -10.61
C ASP A 49 0.42 9.82 -9.72
N ASP A 50 -0.28 10.94 -9.66
CA ASP A 50 0.07 12.13 -8.88
C ASP A 50 0.22 11.85 -7.38
N LYS A 51 -0.47 10.82 -6.88
CA LYS A 51 -0.44 10.41 -5.47
C LYS A 51 0.89 9.76 -5.08
N LEU A 52 1.75 9.38 -6.04
CA LEU A 52 3.10 8.88 -5.78
C LEU A 52 3.96 9.85 -4.96
N SER A 53 3.63 11.15 -5.02
CA SER A 53 4.27 12.20 -4.22
C SER A 53 4.02 12.04 -2.71
N TYR A 54 2.93 11.37 -2.32
CA TYR A 54 2.60 11.10 -0.91
C TYR A 54 3.28 9.84 -0.35
N ILE A 55 3.82 8.96 -1.20
CA ILE A 55 4.56 7.77 -0.77
C ILE A 55 5.97 8.20 -0.31
N THR A 56 6.05 8.64 0.95
CA THR A 56 7.27 9.11 1.60
C THR A 56 7.46 8.39 2.93
N ALA A 57 8.67 8.40 3.49
CA ALA A 57 8.96 7.82 4.80
C ALA A 57 8.29 8.57 5.97
N ALA A 58 7.83 9.81 5.75
CA ALA A 58 7.13 10.61 6.76
C ALA A 58 5.66 10.25 6.90
N ASN A 59 5.06 9.70 5.84
CA ASN A 59 3.66 9.33 5.79
C ASN A 59 3.47 7.86 6.16
N GLU A 60 2.31 7.55 6.71
CA GLU A 60 1.90 6.19 7.03
C GLU A 60 1.16 5.56 5.86
N ILE A 61 1.39 4.27 5.66
CA ILE A 61 0.75 3.45 4.64
C ILE A 61 -0.18 2.49 5.39
N TRP A 62 -1.48 2.65 5.14
CA TRP A 62 -2.52 1.85 5.77
C TRP A 62 -3.14 0.93 4.71
N VAL A 63 -3.26 -0.36 5.03
CA VAL A 63 -3.95 -1.33 4.17
C VAL A 63 -5.31 -1.60 4.78
N ARG A 64 -6.36 -1.27 4.02
CA ARG A 64 -7.75 -1.50 4.41
C ARG A 64 -8.34 -2.65 3.62
N ASP A 65 -9.00 -3.59 4.30
CA ASP A 65 -9.90 -4.53 3.64
C ASP A 65 -11.23 -3.82 3.36
N ILE A 66 -11.57 -3.59 2.10
CA ILE A 66 -12.80 -2.85 1.77
C ILE A 66 -14.07 -3.67 2.07
N ARG A 67 -13.97 -4.99 2.28
CA ARG A 67 -15.12 -5.83 2.62
C ARG A 67 -15.52 -5.68 4.07
N THR A 68 -14.53 -5.66 4.97
CA THR A 68 -14.78 -5.54 6.42
C THR A 68 -14.63 -4.10 6.91
N ASN A 69 -14.04 -3.24 6.09
CA ASN A 69 -13.66 -1.87 6.42
C ASN A 69 -12.59 -1.77 7.53
N ASP A 70 -11.89 -2.87 7.82
CA ASP A 70 -10.85 -2.90 8.85
C ASP A 70 -9.48 -2.50 8.30
N ILE A 71 -8.69 -1.83 9.14
CA ILE A 71 -7.26 -1.63 8.88
C ILE A 71 -6.51 -2.89 9.25
N MET A 72 -6.01 -3.59 8.23
CA MET A 72 -5.24 -4.82 8.41
C MET A 72 -3.79 -4.54 8.79
N VAL A 73 -3.21 -3.49 8.21
CA VAL A 73 -1.80 -3.14 8.39
C VAL A 73 -1.63 -1.63 8.45
N LYS A 74 -0.76 -1.19 9.36
CA LYS A 74 -0.20 0.16 9.38
C LYS A 74 1.32 0.03 9.32
N THR A 75 1.92 0.66 8.32
CA THR A 75 3.36 0.59 8.09
C THR A 75 3.87 1.91 7.52
N ARG A 76 5.17 1.99 7.26
CA ARG A 76 5.82 3.13 6.59
C ARG A 76 6.67 2.62 5.43
N LEU A 77 6.99 3.52 4.52
CA LEU A 77 7.86 3.22 3.41
C LEU A 77 9.26 2.83 3.92
N VAL A 78 9.68 1.60 3.65
CA VAL A 78 11.05 1.12 3.93
C VAL A 78 11.94 1.26 2.71
N ARG A 79 11.43 0.92 1.52
CA ARG A 79 12.17 0.96 0.26
C ARG A 79 11.25 1.35 -0.89
N ARG A 80 11.75 2.18 -1.80
CA ARG A 80 11.11 2.52 -3.08
C ARG A 80 12.10 2.23 -4.19
N GLU A 81 11.68 1.51 -5.20
CA GLU A 81 12.47 1.26 -6.42
C GLU A 81 11.77 1.92 -7.61
N ASP A 82 12.52 2.62 -8.44
CA ASP A 82 12.05 3.18 -9.71
C ASP A 82 12.49 2.23 -10.83
N ILE A 83 11.58 1.38 -11.30
CA ILE A 83 11.84 0.47 -12.41
C ILE A 83 11.53 1.20 -13.71
N ARG A 84 12.49 1.99 -14.20
CA ARG A 84 12.45 2.50 -15.58
C ARG A 84 12.92 1.39 -16.51
N LYS A 85 12.02 0.86 -17.33
CA LYS A 85 12.40 0.09 -18.52
C LYS A 85 12.68 1.03 -19.68
#